data_AF-A0A379VKZ5-F1
#
_entry.id   AF-A0A379VKZ5-F1
#
_cell.length_a   1.000
_cell.length_b   1.000
_cell.length_c   1.000
_cell.angle_alpha   90.00
_cell.angle_beta   90.00
_cell.angle_gamma   90.00
#
_symmetry.space_group_name_H-M   'P 1'
#
loop_
_entity.id
_entity.type
_entity.pdbx_description
1 polymer ?
#
loop_
_entity_poly.entity_id
_entity_poly.type
_entity_poly.pdbx_seq_one_letter_code
_entity_poly.pdbx_strand_id
1 'polypeptide(L)' 'MSESVRTNTSIWSKGMLSVIVAQFLSAFGDNALLFATLALLKAQFYPDWSQPVLQMVLWALTFFLRRLSAR' A
#
# COMPACT_ATOMS: atom_id res chain seq x y z
N MET A 1 -28.61 29.28 -16.22
CA MET A 1 -27.69 28.46 -17.04
C MET A 1 -26.37 28.38 -16.25
N SER A 2 -26.28 27.46 -15.28
CA SER A 2 -25.12 27.40 -14.39
C SER A 2 -24.03 26.56 -15.03
N GLU A 3 -22.95 27.24 -15.41
CA GLU A 3 -21.81 26.69 -16.09
C GLU A 3 -21.18 25.57 -15.26
N SER A 4 -21.11 24.37 -15.85
CA SER A 4 -20.39 23.25 -15.26
C SER A 4 -18.89 23.53 -15.39
N VAL A 5 -18.31 24.15 -14.37
CA VAL A 5 -16.86 24.23 -14.18
C VAL A 5 -16.36 22.81 -13.90
N ARG A 6 -16.29 21.99 -14.96
CA ARG A 6 -15.45 20.80 -14.97
C ARG A 6 -14.02 21.32 -15.05
N THR A 7 -13.42 21.57 -13.89
CA THR A 7 -11.97 21.68 -13.78
C THR A 7 -11.42 20.39 -14.35
N ASN A 8 -10.98 20.44 -15.61
CA ASN A 8 -10.20 19.39 -16.23
C ASN A 8 -8.86 19.38 -15.48
N THR A 9 -8.84 18.81 -14.28
CA THR A 9 -7.61 18.40 -13.60
C THR A 9 -7.02 17.31 -14.48
N SER A 10 -6.24 17.74 -15.47
CA SER A 10 -5.49 16.85 -16.33
C SER A 10 -4.71 15.88 -15.45
N ILE A 11 -4.71 14.60 -15.80
CA ILE A 11 -3.89 13.57 -15.16
C ILE A 11 -2.39 13.93 -15.16
N TRP A 12 -2.00 14.85 -16.05
CA TRP A 12 -0.65 15.40 -16.18
C TRP A 12 -0.43 16.68 -15.36
N SER A 13 -1.42 17.11 -14.59
CA SER A 13 -1.25 18.20 -13.63
C SER A 13 -0.17 17.82 -12.62
N LYS A 14 0.69 18.79 -12.27
CA LYS A 14 1.78 18.61 -11.31
C LYS A 14 1.32 17.92 -10.01
N GLY A 15 0.14 18.29 -9.51
CA GLY A 15 -0.43 17.68 -8.30
C GLY A 15 -0.91 16.24 -8.50
N MET A 16 -1.41 15.90 -9.68
CA MET A 16 -1.81 14.53 -9.98
C MET A 16 -0.58 13.62 -10.18
N LEU A 17 0.46 14.14 -10.83
CA LEU A 17 1.73 13.43 -11.01
C LEU A 17 2.40 13.12 -9.66
N SER A 18 2.41 14.06 -8.71
CA SER A 18 2.96 13.79 -7.37
C SER A 18 2.19 12.71 -6.63
N VAL A 19 0.85 12.68 -6.77
CA VAL A 19 0.01 11.63 -6.19
C VAL A 19 0.30 10.27 -6.84
N ILE A 20 0.44 10.22 -8.17
CA ILE A 20 0.76 8.98 -8.89
C ILE A 20 2.14 8.44 -8.47
N VAL A 21 3.15 9.30 -8.36
CA VAL A 21 4.49 8.90 -7.91
C VAL A 21 4.47 8.43 -6.45
N ALA A 22 3.78 9.13 -5.57
CA ALA A 22 3.62 8.71 -4.18
C ALA A 22 2.87 7.37 -4.08
N GLN A 23 1.82 7.20 -4.87
CA GLN A 23 1.02 5.97 -4.90
C GLN A 23 1.81 4.79 -5.46
N PHE A 24 2.61 5.02 -6.49
CA PHE A 24 3.50 4.03 -7.05
C PHE A 24 4.59 3.63 -6.06
N LEU A 25 5.23 4.60 -5.41
CA LEU A 25 6.30 4.34 -4.45
C LEU A 25 5.80 3.61 -3.19
N SER A 26 4.60 3.94 -2.72
CA SER A 26 3.95 3.22 -1.60
C SER A 26 3.67 1.78 -1.99
N ALA A 27 3.01 1.55 -3.13
CA ALA A 27 2.71 0.21 -3.60
C ALA A 27 4.00 -0.59 -3.95
N PHE A 28 5.04 0.08 -4.45
CA PHE A 28 6.34 -0.53 -4.68
C PHE A 28 7.00 -0.94 -3.37
N GLY A 29 6.99 -0.08 -2.35
CA GLY A 29 7.52 -0.35 -1.02
C GLY A 29 6.81 -1.50 -0.31
N ASP A 30 5.47 -1.53 -0.34
CA ASP A 30 4.68 -2.61 0.26
C ASP A 30 4.96 -3.97 -0.40
N ASN A 31 5.08 -4.00 -1.74
CA ASN A 31 5.41 -5.21 -2.47
C ASN A 31 6.88 -5.62 -2.28
N ALA A 32 7.81 -4.66 -2.27
CA ALA A 32 9.24 -4.92 -2.08
C ALA A 32 9.55 -5.38 -0.66
N LEU A 33 8.89 -4.83 0.36
CA LEU A 33 9.03 -5.26 1.75
C LEU A 33 8.56 -6.71 1.89
N LEU A 34 7.43 -7.08 1.28
CA LEU A 34 6.99 -8.47 1.21
C LEU A 34 8.05 -9.34 0.54
N PHE A 35 8.48 -9.03 -0.68
CA PHE A 35 9.51 -9.81 -1.38
C PHE A 35 10.85 -9.91 -0.63
N ALA A 36 11.30 -8.82 0.00
CA ALA A 36 12.50 -8.82 0.82
C ALA A 36 12.35 -9.73 2.04
N THR A 37 11.18 -9.72 2.68
CA THR A 37 10.91 -10.63 3.80
C THR A 37 10.89 -12.08 3.33
N LEU A 38 10.33 -12.38 2.14
CA LEU A 38 10.37 -13.73 1.55
C LEU A 38 11.77 -14.18 1.18
N ALA A 39 12.58 -13.30 0.61
CA ALA A 39 13.98 -13.58 0.30
C ALA A 39 14.79 -13.84 1.58
N LEU A 40 14.56 -13.03 2.63
CA LEU A 40 15.20 -13.20 3.94
C LEU A 40 14.77 -14.50 4.63
N LEU A 41 13.49 -14.85 4.54
CA LEU A 41 12.89 -16.06 5.09
C LEU A 41 13.41 -17.33 4.41
N LYS A 42 13.52 -17.31 3.07
CA LYS A 42 14.16 -18.36 2.26
C LYS A 42 15.64 -18.53 2.61
N ALA A 43 16.35 -17.43 2.88
CA ALA A 43 17.76 -17.47 3.26
C ALA A 43 18.02 -18.03 4.67
N GLN A 44 17.00 -18.07 5.55
CA GLN A 44 17.13 -18.49 6.95
C GLN A 44 16.39 -19.80 7.29
N PHE A 45 16.08 -20.65 6.31
CA PHE A 45 15.39 -21.96 6.51
C PHE A 45 14.05 -21.83 7.26
N TYR A 46 13.28 -20.76 7.00
CA TYR A 46 11.94 -20.68 7.57
C TYR A 46 10.91 -21.40 6.69
N PRO A 47 9.90 -22.05 7.30
CA PRO A 47 8.94 -22.86 6.55
C PRO A 47 7.97 -22.03 5.69
N ASP A 48 7.47 -22.61 4.60
CA ASP A 48 6.59 -21.96 3.60
C ASP A 48 5.29 -21.34 4.17
N TRP A 49 4.88 -21.75 5.37
CA TRP A 49 3.71 -21.20 6.07
C TRP A 49 3.92 -19.81 6.68
N SER A 50 5.15 -19.33 6.81
CA SER A 50 5.43 -18.04 7.48
C SER A 50 5.17 -16.81 6.60
N GLN A 51 5.30 -16.97 5.29
CA GLN A 51 4.94 -15.97 4.26
C GLN A 51 3.47 -15.50 4.37
N PRO A 52 2.45 -16.39 4.32
CA PRO A 52 1.05 -15.99 4.45
C PRO A 52 0.69 -15.48 5.86
N VAL A 53 1.38 -15.95 6.90
CA VAL A 53 1.15 -15.51 8.28
C VAL A 53 1.56 -14.05 8.49
N LEU A 54 2.70 -13.63 7.93
CA LEU A 54 3.14 -12.24 8.06
C LEU A 54 2.18 -11.26 7.37
N GLN A 55 1.64 -11.66 6.21
CA GLN A 55 0.60 -10.90 5.53
C GLN A 55 -0.68 -10.83 6.38
N MET A 56 -1.16 -11.96 6.93
CA MET A 56 -2.34 -11.97 7.80
C MET A 56 -2.20 -11.06 9.03
N VAL A 57 -1.01 -11.02 9.66
CA VAL A 57 -0.76 -10.17 10.84
C VAL A 57 -0.78 -8.68 10.50
N LEU A 58 -0.19 -8.28 9.38
CA LEU A 58 -0.20 -6.87 8.94
C LEU A 58 -1.61 -6.37 8.62
N TRP A 59 -2.43 -7.19 7.93
CA TRP A 59 -3.83 -6.87 7.67
C TRP A 59 -4.66 -6.82 8.97
N ALA A 60 -4.49 -7.81 9.85
CA ALA A 60 -5.22 -7.88 11.12
C ALA A 60 -4.89 -6.70 12.04
N LEU A 61 -3.61 -6.32 12.15
CA LEU A 61 -3.18 -5.20 12.98
C LEU A 61 -3.73 -3.87 12.47
N THR A 62 -3.68 -3.63 11.16
CA THR A 62 -4.21 -2.40 10.55
C THR A 62 -5.72 -2.31 10.70
N PHE A 63 -6.43 -3.42 10.48
CA PHE A 63 -7.88 -3.51 10.71
C PHE A 63 -8.24 -3.26 12.18
N PHE A 64 -7.47 -3.83 13.11
CA PHE A 64 -7.67 -3.68 14.54
C PHE A 64 -7.42 -2.23 15.01
N LEU A 65 -6.30 -1.62 14.58
CA LEU A 65 -5.99 -0.20 14.84
C LEU A 65 -7.08 0.73 14.31
N ARG A 66 -7.56 0.47 13.09
CA ARG A 66 -8.68 1.22 12.50
C ARG A 66 -9.99 1.04 13.26
N ARG A 67 -10.22 -0.14 13.84
CA ARG A 67 -11.41 -0.43 14.68
C ARG A 67 -11.31 0.20 16.06
N LEU A 68 -10.10 0.39 16.60
CA LEU A 68 -9.86 1.12 17.85
C LEU A 68 -10.03 2.62 17.69
N SER A 69 -9.55 3.20 16.57
CA SER A 69 -9.65 4.63 16.28
C SER A 69 -11.07 5.09 15.92
N ALA A 70 -11.99 4.16 15.64
CA ALA A 70 -13.38 4.44 15.31
C ALA A 70 -14.33 4.29 16.52
N ARG A 71 -13.78 4.14 17.73
CA ARG A 71 -14.48 4.22 19.02
C ARG A 71 -14.03 5.47 19.75
#